data_AF-A0A2J1DTR7-F1
#
_entry.id   AF-A0A2J1DTR7-F1
#
_cell.length_a   1.000
_cell.length_b   1.000
_cell.length_c   1.000
_cell.angle_alpha   90.00
_cell.angle_beta   90.00
_cell.angle_gamma   90.00
#
_symmetry.space_group_name_H-M   'P 1'
#
loop_
_entity.id
_entity.type
_entity.pdbx_description
1 polymer ?
#
loop_
_entity_poly.entity_id
_entity_poly.type
_entity_poly.pdbx_seq_one_letter_code
_entity_poly.pdbx_strand_id
1 'polypeptide(L)'
;MIKEAGLDFVSLDEEPAEDLLGLYTGAATIFGATGGVMEAAIRSAYMLITGRELENLDIEPVRGLEGVKTATLNVDGLELKVAVAHGLGNARALLEEIKEGTSPYHFIEIMACPGGCVGGGGQPIR
;
A
#
# COMPACT_ATOMS: atom_id res chain seq x y z
N MET A 1 -21.15 -8.53 16.84
CA MET A 1 -20.85 -7.43 17.78
C MET A 1 -21.78 -6.23 17.60
N ILE A 2 -21.59 -5.33 16.61
CA ILE A 2 -22.42 -4.10 16.48
C ILE A 2 -23.93 -4.43 16.42
N LYS A 3 -24.33 -5.34 15.52
CA LYS A 3 -25.73 -5.78 15.38
C LYS A 3 -26.24 -6.51 16.64
N GLU A 4 -25.40 -7.30 17.30
CA GLU A 4 -25.78 -8.05 18.51
C GLU A 4 -26.02 -7.12 19.70
N ALA A 5 -25.35 -5.96 19.74
CA ALA A 5 -25.58 -4.91 20.73
C ALA A 5 -26.85 -4.08 20.45
N GLY A 6 -27.55 -4.34 19.33
CA GLY A 6 -28.76 -3.59 18.95
C GLY A 6 -28.48 -2.16 18.48
N LEU A 7 -27.25 -1.86 18.06
CA LEU A 7 -26.85 -0.52 17.59
C LEU A 7 -27.18 -0.35 16.10
N ASP A 8 -27.91 0.73 15.77
CA ASP A 8 -28.03 1.20 14.39
C ASP A 8 -26.83 2.07 14.05
N PHE A 9 -25.83 1.47 13.42
CA PHE A 9 -24.55 2.12 13.12
C PHE A 9 -24.68 3.31 12.17
N VAL A 10 -25.67 3.31 11.27
CA VAL A 10 -25.81 4.36 10.24
C VAL A 10 -26.35 5.66 10.85
N SER A 11 -27.07 5.58 11.97
CA SER A 11 -27.65 6.73 12.65
C SER A 11 -26.78 7.32 13.76
N LEU A 12 -25.60 6.74 14.03
CA LEU A 12 -24.70 7.25 15.07
C LEU A 12 -24.03 8.55 14.62
N ASP A 13 -23.80 9.46 15.56
CA ASP A 13 -22.99 10.66 15.33
C ASP A 13 -21.51 10.27 15.12
N GLU A 14 -20.80 11.05 14.30
CA GLU A 14 -19.37 10.86 14.11
C GLU A 14 -18.59 11.34 15.34
N GLU A 15 -17.64 10.52 15.79
CA GLU A 15 -16.73 10.86 16.90
C GLU A 15 -15.28 10.64 16.46
N PRO A 16 -14.34 11.54 16.85
CA PRO A 16 -12.93 11.35 16.55
C PRO A 16 -12.35 10.19 17.38
N ALA A 17 -11.28 9.58 16.85
CA ALA A 17 -10.44 8.70 17.66
C ALA A 17 -9.68 9.50 18.73
N GLU A 18 -9.15 8.80 19.73
CA GLU A 18 -8.29 9.39 20.77
C GLU A 18 -6.97 9.93 20.18
N ASP A 19 -6.51 11.07 20.68
CA ASP A 19 -5.37 11.78 20.10
C ASP A 19 -4.03 11.06 20.28
N LEU A 20 -3.85 10.29 21.36
CA LEU A 20 -2.55 9.70 21.69
C LEU A 20 -2.05 8.71 20.62
N LEU A 21 -2.92 7.85 20.10
CA LEU A 21 -2.59 6.79 19.12
C LEU A 21 -3.62 6.66 17.99
N GLY A 22 -4.59 7.58 17.90
CA GLY A 22 -5.63 7.56 16.86
C GLY A 22 -5.30 8.45 15.65
N LEU A 23 -4.28 9.30 15.73
CA LEU A 23 -3.87 10.17 14.63
C LEU A 23 -3.15 9.38 13.54
N TYR A 24 -3.50 9.64 12.27
CA TYR A 24 -2.89 9.02 11.11
C TYR A 24 -2.80 10.00 9.93
N THR A 25 -1.93 9.70 8.97
CA THR A 25 -1.76 10.50 7.74
C THR A 25 -2.46 9.83 6.56
N GLY A 26 -2.66 10.56 5.47
CA GLY A 26 -3.16 9.97 4.23
C GLY A 26 -2.27 8.85 3.68
N ALA A 27 -0.97 8.85 4.00
CA ALA A 27 -0.07 7.75 3.66
C ALA A 27 -0.38 6.48 4.47
N ALA A 28 -0.76 6.61 5.75
CA ALA A 28 -1.19 5.47 6.56
C ALA A 28 -2.55 4.90 6.09
N THR A 29 -3.49 5.77 5.68
CA THR A 29 -4.83 5.36 5.21
C THR A 29 -4.78 4.42 4.02
N ILE A 30 -3.84 4.62 3.08
CA ILE A 30 -3.77 3.85 1.84
C ILE A 30 -3.16 2.44 1.99
N PHE A 31 -2.59 2.08 3.15
CA PHE A 31 -1.98 0.76 3.39
C PHE A 31 -2.90 -0.43 3.08
N GLY A 32 -4.22 -0.22 3.18
CA GLY A 32 -5.21 -1.27 2.95
C GLY A 32 -5.33 -1.72 1.50
N ALA A 33 -4.89 -0.91 0.53
CA ALA A 33 -4.96 -1.22 -0.90
C ALA A 33 -3.59 -1.66 -1.44
N THR A 34 -3.57 -2.57 -2.40
CA THR A 34 -2.33 -2.97 -3.09
C THR A 34 -1.61 -1.77 -3.70
N GLY A 35 -0.33 -1.62 -3.36
CA GLY A 35 0.52 -0.49 -3.76
C GLY A 35 0.50 0.68 -2.79
N GLY A 36 -0.42 0.67 -1.80
CA GLY A 36 -0.51 1.76 -0.82
C GLY A 36 0.67 1.79 0.15
N VAL A 37 1.22 0.64 0.51
CA VAL A 37 2.43 0.58 1.36
C VAL A 37 3.64 1.09 0.58
N MET A 38 3.78 0.68 -0.67
CA MET A 38 4.82 1.14 -1.59
C MET A 38 4.76 2.66 -1.76
N GLU A 39 3.57 3.19 -2.06
CA GLU A 39 3.36 4.62 -2.24
C GLU A 39 3.68 5.41 -0.96
N ALA A 40 3.22 4.96 0.20
CA ALA A 40 3.51 5.59 1.47
C ALA A 40 5.02 5.58 1.82
N ALA A 41 5.70 4.48 1.52
CA ALA A 41 7.14 4.34 1.71
C ALA A 41 7.91 5.30 0.81
N ILE A 42 7.53 5.41 -0.48
CA ILE A 42 8.16 6.33 -1.44
C ILE A 42 7.98 7.78 -0.98
N ARG A 43 6.78 8.19 -0.56
CA ARG A 43 6.50 9.55 -0.06
C ARG A 43 7.46 9.94 1.07
N SER A 44 7.66 9.02 2.03
CA SER A 44 8.54 9.26 3.18
C SER A 44 10.03 9.19 2.79
N ALA A 45 10.41 8.19 1.99
CA ALA A 45 11.79 7.99 1.56
C ALA A 45 12.30 9.18 0.74
N TYR A 46 11.47 9.77 -0.13
CA TYR A 46 11.86 10.94 -0.91
C TYR A 46 12.23 12.12 -0.01
N MET A 47 11.41 12.43 1.00
CA MET A 47 11.73 13.51 1.96
C MET A 47 12.99 13.20 2.76
N LEU A 48 13.16 11.96 3.22
CA LEU A 48 14.34 11.54 3.99
C LEU A 48 15.64 11.59 3.18
N ILE A 49 15.59 11.28 1.88
CA ILE A 49 16.76 11.28 0.99
C ILE A 49 17.09 12.69 0.51
N THR A 50 16.08 13.43 0.06
CA THR A 50 16.27 14.68 -0.68
C THR A 50 16.15 15.93 0.21
N GLY A 51 15.59 15.80 1.41
CA GLY A 51 15.25 16.91 2.30
C GLY A 51 14.13 17.83 1.75
N ARG A 52 13.46 17.43 0.66
CA ARG A 52 12.40 18.19 -0.01
C ARG A 52 11.11 17.39 -0.04
N GLU A 53 9.98 18.10 -0.02
CA GLU A 53 8.67 17.47 -0.23
C GLU A 53 8.46 17.12 -1.70
N LEU A 54 7.78 16.00 -1.95
CA LEU A 54 7.30 15.61 -3.27
C LEU A 54 6.22 16.60 -3.74
N GLU A 55 6.39 17.17 -4.93
CA GLU A 55 5.37 18.07 -5.53
C GLU A 55 4.04 17.34 -5.76
N ASN A 56 4.10 16.08 -6.19
CA ASN A 56 2.94 15.21 -6.35
C ASN A 56 3.11 13.97 -5.47
N LEU A 57 2.19 13.79 -4.51
CA LEU A 57 2.18 12.64 -3.62
C LEU A 57 1.61 11.37 -4.29
N ASP A 58 0.90 11.50 -5.41
CA ASP A 58 0.28 10.39 -6.10
C ASP A 58 1.30 9.63 -6.95
N ILE A 59 1.58 8.39 -6.53
CA ILE A 59 2.43 7.46 -7.27
C ILE A 59 1.54 6.50 -8.07
N GLU A 60 0.93 7.01 -9.14
CA GLU A 60 -0.04 6.27 -9.95
C GLU A 60 0.43 4.89 -10.46
N PRO A 61 1.69 4.69 -10.87
CA PRO A 61 2.14 3.40 -11.42
C PRO A 61 2.05 2.22 -10.45
N VAL A 62 1.99 2.45 -9.13
CA VAL A 62 1.86 1.37 -8.13
C VAL A 62 0.40 1.08 -7.76
N ARG A 63 -0.55 1.89 -8.24
CA ARG A 63 -1.99 1.73 -7.99
C ARG A 63 -2.63 0.78 -9.00
N GLY A 64 -3.88 0.38 -8.71
CA GLY A 64 -4.67 -0.50 -9.59
C GLY A 64 -4.57 -1.98 -9.24
N LEU A 65 -5.31 -2.79 -10.00
CA LEU A 65 -5.58 -4.21 -9.71
C LEU A 65 -4.81 -5.20 -10.58
N GLU A 66 -3.88 -4.73 -11.41
CA GLU A 66 -2.97 -5.62 -12.13
C GLU A 66 -2.15 -6.44 -11.14
N GLY A 67 -2.02 -7.76 -11.38
CA GLY A 67 -1.48 -8.71 -10.41
C GLY A 67 -0.04 -8.43 -9.98
N VAL A 68 0.78 -7.94 -10.91
CA VAL A 68 2.12 -7.40 -10.68
C VAL A 68 2.20 -6.04 -11.35
N LYS A 69 2.64 -5.02 -10.61
CA LYS A 69 2.87 -3.66 -11.09
C LYS A 69 4.32 -3.31 -10.89
N THR A 70 4.91 -2.56 -11.81
CA THR A 70 6.31 -2.15 -11.74
C THR A 70 6.43 -0.67 -12.04
N ALA A 71 7.43 -0.02 -11.43
CA ALA A 71 7.69 1.39 -11.67
C ALA A 71 9.17 1.70 -11.51
N THR A 72 9.63 2.71 -12.23
CA THR A 72 10.95 3.32 -12.02
C THR A 72 10.73 4.78 -11.68
N LEU A 73 11.16 5.20 -10.49
CA LEU A 73 11.07 6.58 -10.03
C LEU A 73 12.46 7.19 -9.97
N ASN A 74 12.60 8.46 -10.34
CA ASN A 74 13.82 9.20 -10.11
C ASN A 74 13.75 9.91 -8.76
N VAL A 75 14.61 9.51 -7.82
CA VAL A 75 14.76 10.11 -6.50
C VAL A 75 16.12 10.78 -6.44
N ASP A 76 16.18 12.04 -6.87
CA ASP A 76 17.41 12.87 -6.86
C ASP A 76 18.62 12.20 -7.55
N GLY A 77 18.36 11.63 -8.73
CA GLY A 77 19.37 10.93 -9.54
C GLY A 77 19.45 9.42 -9.29
N LEU A 78 18.79 8.90 -8.25
CA LEU A 78 18.62 7.46 -8.04
C LEU A 78 17.43 6.93 -8.84
N GLU A 79 17.67 5.99 -9.75
CA GLU A 79 16.60 5.25 -10.42
C GLU A 79 16.04 4.15 -9.50
N LEU A 80 15.06 4.51 -8.66
CA LEU A 80 14.38 3.59 -7.78
C LEU A 80 13.37 2.73 -8.56
N LYS A 81 13.83 1.54 -8.94
CA LYS A 81 12.99 0.46 -9.50
C LYS A 81 12.24 -0.26 -8.38
N VAL A 82 10.92 -0.36 -8.50
CA VAL A 82 10.03 -1.00 -7.53
C VAL A 82 9.06 -1.95 -8.20
N ALA A 83 8.58 -2.95 -7.44
CA ALA A 83 7.49 -3.83 -7.86
C ALA A 83 6.45 -3.99 -6.74
N VAL A 84 5.19 -4.21 -7.13
CA VAL A 84 4.08 -4.47 -6.24
C VAL A 84 3.35 -5.70 -6.76
N ALA A 85 3.23 -6.74 -5.93
CA ALA A 85 2.43 -7.91 -6.23
C ALA A 85 1.31 -8.07 -5.20
N HIS A 86 0.11 -8.42 -5.67
CA HIS A 86 -0.99 -8.84 -4.81
C HIS A 86 -1.55 -10.19 -5.26
N GLY A 87 -1.86 -11.05 -4.30
CA GLY A 87 -2.09 -12.48 -4.55
C GLY A 87 -0.77 -13.25 -4.58
N LEU A 88 -0.65 -14.26 -3.71
CA LEU A 88 0.60 -15.04 -3.59
C LEU A 88 1.00 -15.79 -4.87
N GLY A 89 0.05 -16.07 -5.78
CA GLY A 89 0.34 -16.61 -7.11
C GLY A 89 1.19 -15.67 -7.96
N ASN A 90 0.91 -14.36 -7.91
CA ASN A 90 1.67 -13.33 -8.62
C ASN A 90 3.03 -13.07 -7.95
N ALA A 91 3.07 -13.11 -6.61
CA ALA A 91 4.30 -12.94 -5.85
C ALA A 91 5.38 -13.98 -6.23
N ARG A 92 4.97 -15.20 -6.61
CA ARG A 92 5.91 -16.25 -7.05
C ARG A 92 6.79 -15.81 -8.22
N ALA A 93 6.25 -15.07 -9.18
CA ALA A 93 7.03 -14.60 -10.34
C ALA A 93 8.22 -13.73 -9.89
N LEU A 94 7.96 -12.74 -9.03
CA LEU A 94 8.99 -11.86 -8.48
C LEU A 94 10.00 -12.63 -7.61
N LEU A 95 9.54 -13.62 -6.84
CA LEU A 95 10.42 -14.42 -5.99
C LEU A 95 11.36 -15.32 -6.81
N GLU A 96 10.91 -15.87 -7.94
CA GLU A 96 11.81 -16.64 -8.81
C GLU A 96 12.85 -15.71 -9.48
N GLU A 97 12.49 -14.51 -9.92
CA GLU A 97 13.46 -13.51 -10.43
C GLU A 97 14.54 -13.17 -9.38
N ILE A 98 14.16 -13.01 -8.11
CA ILE A 98 15.11 -12.77 -7.01
C ILE A 98 16.04 -13.97 -6.83
N LYS A 99 15.48 -15.17 -6.81
CA LYS A 99 16.22 -16.42 -6.61
C LYS A 99 17.19 -16.72 -7.76
N GLU A 100 16.83 -16.36 -8.99
CA GLU A 100 17.69 -16.46 -10.18
C GLU A 100 18.73 -15.35 -10.25
N GLY A 101 18.64 -14.32 -9.40
CA GLY A 101 19.54 -13.17 -9.39
C GLY A 101 19.29 -12.19 -10.54
N THR A 102 18.10 -12.25 -11.16
CA THR A 102 17.70 -11.43 -12.31
C THR A 102 16.78 -10.27 -11.94
N SER A 103 16.28 -10.24 -10.69
CA SER A 103 15.38 -9.18 -10.22
C SER A 103 16.02 -7.78 -10.33
N PRO A 104 15.37 -6.84 -11.05
CA PRO A 104 15.88 -5.47 -11.21
C PRO A 104 15.38 -4.52 -10.11
N TYR A 105 14.57 -4.98 -9.15
CA TYR A 105 13.85 -4.12 -8.21
C TYR A 105 14.61 -3.93 -6.90
N HIS A 106 14.61 -2.70 -6.38
CA HIS A 106 15.21 -2.35 -5.09
C HIS A 106 14.26 -2.58 -3.93
N PHE A 107 12.96 -2.40 -4.17
CA PHE A 107 11.92 -2.57 -3.16
C PHE A 107 10.69 -3.25 -3.77
N ILE A 108 10.17 -4.25 -3.08
CA ILE A 108 9.03 -5.05 -3.53
C ILE A 108 7.98 -5.09 -2.42
N GLU A 109 6.75 -4.70 -2.74
CA GLU A 109 5.58 -4.92 -1.89
C GLU A 109 4.90 -6.24 -2.27
N ILE A 110 4.60 -7.09 -1.28
CA ILE A 110 3.80 -8.30 -1.47
C ILE A 110 2.58 -8.26 -0.56
N MET A 111 1.39 -8.29 -1.17
CA MET A 111 0.12 -8.45 -0.48
C MET A 111 -0.46 -9.84 -0.75
N ALA A 112 -0.85 -10.58 0.30
CA ALA A 112 -1.33 -11.95 0.12
C ALA A 112 -2.67 -12.02 -0.61
N CYS A 113 -3.58 -11.07 -0.33
CA CYS A 113 -4.94 -11.06 -0.87
C CYS A 113 -5.03 -10.20 -2.15
N PRO A 114 -5.82 -10.62 -3.16
CA PRO A 114 -6.10 -9.78 -4.32
C PRO A 114 -6.68 -8.42 -3.90
N GLY A 115 -6.14 -7.33 -4.43
CA GLY A 115 -6.54 -5.96 -4.09
C GLY A 115 -5.95 -5.40 -2.79
N GLY A 116 -5.23 -6.21 -2.00
CA GLY A 116 -4.70 -5.81 -0.68
C GLY A 116 -5.61 -6.26 0.48
N CYS A 117 -5.42 -5.65 1.65
CA CYS A 117 -6.20 -5.95 2.87
C CYS A 117 -7.71 -5.71 2.69
N VAL A 118 -8.09 -4.78 1.81
CA VAL A 118 -9.50 -4.53 1.45
C VAL A 118 -10.17 -5.72 0.75
N GLY A 119 -9.39 -6.62 0.14
CA GLY A 119 -9.86 -7.89 -0.42
C GLY A 119 -9.60 -9.09 0.49
N GLY A 120 -9.28 -8.85 1.76
CA GLY A 120 -8.95 -9.90 2.73
C GLY A 120 -10.16 -10.77 3.11
N GLY A 121 -9.92 -12.04 3.41
CA GLY A 121 -10.98 -13.02 3.72
C GLY A 121 -11.80 -12.75 4.99
N GLY A 122 -11.40 -11.77 5.82
CA GLY A 122 -12.17 -11.31 6.98
C GLY A 122 -13.17 -10.19 6.65
N GLN A 123 -13.17 -9.69 5.42
CA GLN A 123 -14.08 -8.63 5.00
C GLN A 123 -15.49 -9.19 4.76
N PRO A 124 -16.55 -8.37 4.93
CA PRO A 124 -17.90 -8.75 4.58
C PRO A 124 -18.00 -9.18 3.11
N ILE A 125 -18.59 -10.34 2.88
CA ILE A 125 -18.91 -10.81 1.52
C ILE A 125 -20.08 -9.97 1.00
N ARG A 126 -19.97 -9.54 -0.26
CA ARG A 126 -21.01 -8.81 -0.97
C ARG A 126 -21.74 -9.72 -1.95
#